data_AF-A0A920T5F1-F1
#
_entry.id   AF-A0A920T5F1-F1
#
_cell.length_a   1.000
_cell.length_b   1.000
_cell.length_c   1.000
_cell.angle_alpha   90.00
_cell.angle_beta   90.00
_cell.angle_gamma   90.00
#
_symmetry.space_group_name_H-M   'P 1'
#
loop_
_entity.id
_entity.type
_entity.pdbx_description
1 polymer ?
#
loop_
_entity_poly.entity_id
_entity_poly.type
_entity_poly.pdbx_seq_one_letter_code
_entity_poly.pdbx_strand_id
1 'polypeptide(L)'
;MGLTIVGTIAVSFWLFDSAEGNPIGLAISVIGGLIVGWALGKTAEFYTSDHFAPVKKIAAQSETGPATTVLSGISAGMVSVAASVILVLAGIGIAYWGGEETLGNGIYGIAVAAIGMLATTGAVVSVDAYGPIADKLEE
;
A
#
# COMPACT_ATOMS: atom_id res chain seq x y z
N MET A 1 7.14 -10.78 -2.48
CA MET A 1 7.21 -9.76 -3.56
C MET A 1 7.97 -10.27 -4.79
N GLY A 2 9.15 -10.88 -4.66
CA GLY A 2 9.87 -11.42 -5.84
C GLY A 2 9.07 -12.46 -6.65
N LEU A 3 8.45 -13.44 -5.97
CA LEU A 3 7.61 -14.47 -6.61
C LEU A 3 6.43 -13.87 -7.38
N THR A 4 5.75 -12.87 -6.81
CA THR A 4 4.58 -12.23 -7.44
C THR A 4 5.01 -11.43 -8.67
N ILE A 5 6.15 -10.72 -8.62
CA ILE A 5 6.70 -9.99 -9.78
C ILE A 5 7.03 -10.96 -10.92
N VAL A 6 7.76 -12.04 -10.64
CA VAL A 6 8.14 -13.05 -11.64
C VAL A 6 6.91 -13.76 -12.22
N GLY A 7 5.95 -14.13 -11.35
CA GLY A 7 4.70 -14.77 -11.77
C GLY A 7 3.84 -13.87 -12.65
N THR A 8 3.72 -12.58 -12.31
CA THR A 8 2.97 -11.62 -13.13
C THR A 8 3.60 -11.41 -14.50
N ILE A 9 4.93 -11.29 -14.57
CA ILE A 9 5.63 -11.14 -15.86
C ILE A 9 5.42 -12.40 -16.71
N ALA A 10 5.58 -13.60 -16.15
CA ALA A 10 5.38 -14.85 -16.87
C ALA A 10 3.94 -15.03 -17.37
N VAL A 11 2.93 -14.70 -16.55
CA VAL A 11 1.51 -14.80 -16.93
C VAL A 11 1.14 -13.74 -17.96
N SER A 12 1.69 -12.52 -17.84
CA SER A 12 1.50 -11.46 -18.84
C SER A 12 2.04 -11.89 -20.21
N PHE A 13 3.26 -12.43 -20.27
CA PHE A 13 3.81 -12.97 -21.51
C PHE A 13 3.02 -14.18 -22.03
N TRP A 14 2.55 -15.08 -21.16
CA TRP A 14 1.83 -16.28 -21.61
C TRP A 14 0.40 -16.00 -22.11
N LEU A 15 -0.30 -15.04 -21.49
CA LEU A 15 -1.71 -14.74 -21.78
C LEU A 15 -1.87 -13.68 -22.87
N PHE A 16 -0.95 -12.71 -22.94
CA PHE A 16 -1.03 -11.57 -23.87
C PHE A 16 0.02 -11.62 -24.99
N ASP A 17 0.72 -12.74 -25.18
CA ASP A 17 1.65 -12.96 -26.32
C ASP A 17 0.96 -12.73 -27.68
N SER A 18 -0.36 -12.91 -27.74
CA SER A 18 -1.18 -12.80 -28.94
C SER A 18 -1.99 -11.50 -29.04
N ALA A 19 -1.81 -10.54 -28.12
CA ALA A 19 -2.50 -9.24 -28.17
C ALA A 19 -1.67 -8.20 -28.94
N GLU A 20 -2.32 -7.35 -29.75
CA GLU A 20 -1.65 -6.30 -30.55
C GLU A 20 -1.00 -5.18 -29.70
N GLY A 21 -1.26 -5.11 -28.40
CA GLY A 21 -0.70 -4.13 -27.46
C GLY A 21 0.55 -4.62 -26.71
N ASN A 22 1.26 -3.72 -26.02
CA ASN A 22 2.47 -4.09 -25.28
C ASN A 22 2.10 -4.92 -24.03
N PRO A 23 2.39 -6.24 -23.99
CA PRO A 23 1.93 -7.12 -22.90
C PRO A 23 2.50 -6.72 -21.54
N ILE A 24 3.61 -5.98 -21.53
CA ILE A 24 4.32 -5.52 -20.33
C ILE A 24 3.53 -4.45 -19.58
N GLY A 25 2.64 -3.69 -20.23
CA GLY A 25 1.90 -2.60 -19.59
C GLY A 25 1.03 -3.06 -18.42
N LEU A 26 0.33 -4.19 -18.56
CA LEU A 26 -0.44 -4.79 -17.46
C LEU A 26 0.44 -5.32 -16.33
N ALA A 27 1.61 -5.89 -16.66
CA ALA A 27 2.56 -6.31 -15.65
C ALA A 27 3.08 -5.12 -14.84
N ILE A 28 3.34 -3.98 -15.49
CA ILE A 28 3.71 -2.72 -14.84
C ILE A 28 2.59 -2.24 -13.91
N SER A 29 1.32 -2.32 -14.32
CA SER A 29 0.19 -1.93 -13.45
C SER A 29 0.11 -2.79 -12.17
N VAL A 30 0.27 -4.11 -12.28
CA VAL A 30 0.31 -5.02 -11.10
C VAL A 30 1.49 -4.71 -10.19
N ILE A 31 2.69 -4.55 -10.76
CA ILE A 31 3.91 -4.25 -10.00
C ILE A 31 3.75 -2.89 -9.31
N GLY A 32 3.18 -1.90 -9.99
CA GLY A 32 2.84 -0.59 -9.43
C GLY A 32 1.90 -0.72 -8.22
N GLY A 33 0.82 -1.49 -8.34
CA GLY A 33 -0.09 -1.77 -7.23
C GLY A 33 0.59 -2.45 -6.03
N LEU A 34 1.51 -3.38 -6.30
CA LEU A 34 2.29 -4.08 -5.27
C LEU A 34 3.28 -3.16 -4.55
N ILE A 35 3.95 -2.26 -5.28
CA ILE A 35 4.84 -1.24 -4.69
C ILE A 35 4.04 -0.24 -3.85
N VAL A 36 2.88 0.21 -4.34
CA VAL A 36 2.00 1.14 -3.60
C VAL A 36 1.50 0.49 -2.32
N GLY A 37 1.07 -0.78 -2.36
CA GLY A 37 0.67 -1.53 -1.17
C GLY A 37 1.76 -1.62 -0.11
N TRP A 38 3.00 -1.91 -0.54
CA TRP A 38 4.15 -1.93 0.35
C TRP A 38 4.49 -0.54 0.92
N ALA A 39 4.44 0.50 0.09
CA ALA A 39 4.69 1.88 0.52
C ALA A 39 3.62 2.38 1.52
N LEU A 40 2.35 1.98 1.34
CA LEU A 40 1.28 2.26 2.29
C LEU A 40 1.55 1.60 3.64
N GLY A 41 1.97 0.33 3.66
CA GLY A 41 2.38 -0.35 4.89
C GLY A 41 3.53 0.37 5.60
N LYS A 42 4.54 0.82 4.85
CA LYS A 42 5.65 1.62 5.40
C LYS A 42 5.22 2.99 5.92
N THR A 43 4.28 3.63 5.25
CA THR A 43 3.71 4.91 5.69
C THR A 43 2.94 4.72 7.00
N ALA A 44 2.13 3.67 7.09
CA ALA A 44 1.44 3.32 8.33
C ALA A 44 2.44 3.10 9.48
N GLU A 45 3.48 2.26 9.27
CA GLU A 45 4.54 2.01 10.25
C GLU A 45 5.23 3.31 10.72
N PHE A 46 5.52 4.24 9.80
CA PHE A 46 6.17 5.51 10.13
C PHE A 46 5.32 6.40 11.05
N TYR A 47 3.99 6.40 10.87
CA TYR A 47 3.08 7.22 11.67
C TYR A 47 2.57 6.50 12.94
N THR A 48 2.75 5.18 13.07
CA THR A 48 2.25 4.40 14.21
C THR A 48 3.34 3.82 15.12
N SER A 49 4.58 3.62 14.65
CA SER A 49 5.65 3.09 15.51
C SER A 49 6.27 4.18 16.40
N ASP A 50 6.47 3.81 17.66
CA ASP A 50 7.16 4.55 18.72
C ASP A 50 8.63 4.85 18.42
N HIS A 51 9.23 4.17 17.45
CA HIS A 51 10.59 4.44 16.99
C HIS A 51 10.70 5.73 16.17
N PHE A 52 9.61 6.16 15.53
CA PHE A 52 9.64 7.31 14.63
C PHE A 52 9.24 8.63 15.30
N ALA A 53 9.63 9.73 14.66
CA ALA A 53 9.41 11.08 15.16
C ALA A 53 7.92 11.45 15.38
N PRO A 54 6.95 11.04 14.55
CA PRO A 54 5.54 11.41 14.76
C PRO A 54 5.01 10.93 16.11
N VAL A 55 5.24 9.67 16.48
CA VAL A 55 4.76 9.10 17.74
C VAL A 55 5.54 9.65 18.93
N LYS A 56 6.86 9.82 18.81
CA LYS A 56 7.68 10.46 19.86
C LYS A 56 7.22 11.88 20.18
N LYS A 57 6.80 12.65 19.17
CA LYS A 57 6.23 13.98 19.37
C LYS A 57 4.91 13.92 20.14
N ILE A 58 4.02 12.99 19.81
CA ILE A 58 2.76 12.80 20.54
C ILE A 58 3.04 12.43 22.00
N ALA A 59 3.98 11.51 22.25
CA ALA A 59 4.37 11.11 23.61
C ALA A 59 4.92 12.28 24.43
N ALA A 60 5.76 13.14 23.84
CA ALA A 60 6.25 14.35 24.52
C ALA A 60 5.11 15.33 24.85
N GLN A 61 4.06 15.39 24.03
CA GLN A 61 2.90 16.23 24.31
C GLN A 61 2.10 15.75 25.53
N SER A 62 2.27 14.49 25.95
CA SER A 62 1.65 13.97 27.17
C SER A 62 2.14 14.62 28.45
N GLU A 63 3.32 15.24 28.46
CA GLU A 63 3.80 16.02 29.60
C GLU A 63 2.99 17.31 29.82
N THR A 64 2.34 17.82 28.77
CA THR A 64 1.52 19.05 28.82
C THR A 64 0.05 18.79 29.15
N GLY A 65 -0.36 17.52 29.14
CA GLY A 65 -1.67 17.06 29.59
C GLY A 65 -2.43 16.19 28.58
N PRO A 66 -3.61 15.67 28.98
CA PRO A 66 -4.41 14.80 28.13
C PRO A 66 -4.96 15.52 26.89
N ALA A 67 -5.37 16.78 27.04
CA ALA A 67 -5.99 17.54 25.95
C ALA A 67 -5.03 17.79 24.78
N THR A 68 -3.78 18.14 25.07
CA THR A 68 -2.72 18.37 24.07
C THR A 68 -2.26 17.07 23.41
N THR A 69 -2.27 15.95 24.14
CA THR A 69 -2.01 14.61 23.59
C THR A 69 -3.05 14.24 22.54
N VAL A 70 -4.34 14.38 22.87
CA VAL A 70 -5.44 14.06 21.95
C VAL A 70 -5.39 14.95 20.71
N LEU A 71 -5.18 16.26 20.88
CA LEU A 71 -5.07 17.19 19.77
C LEU A 71 -3.89 16.84 18.85
N SER A 72 -2.74 16.50 19.44
CA SER A 72 -1.54 16.11 18.69
C SER A 72 -1.76 14.81 17.92
N GLY A 73 -2.43 13.84 18.53
CA GLY A 73 -2.82 12.59 17.88
C GLY A 73 -3.74 12.80 16.66
N ILE A 74 -4.79 13.61 16.82
CA ILE A 74 -5.71 13.94 15.71
C ILE A 74 -4.96 14.64 14.58
N SER A 75 -4.12 15.63 14.90
CA SER A 75 -3.36 16.36 13.88
C SER A 75 -2.40 15.45 13.10
N ALA A 76 -1.68 14.55 13.78
CA ALA A 76 -0.80 13.57 13.14
C ALA A 76 -1.59 12.59 12.26
N GLY A 77 -2.78 12.16 12.71
CA GLY A 77 -3.68 11.31 11.95
C GLY A 77 -4.11 11.95 10.62
N MET A 78 -4.48 13.24 10.65
CA MET A 78 -4.85 13.97 9.42
C MET A 78 -3.70 14.04 8.40
N VAL A 79 -2.46 14.22 8.88
CA VAL A 79 -1.26 14.25 8.02
C VAL A 79 -0.97 12.85 7.43
N SER A 80 -1.12 11.80 8.22
CA SER A 80 -0.93 10.41 7.77
C SER A 80 -1.89 10.03 6.63
N VAL A 81 -3.15 10.45 6.73
CA VAL A 81 -4.14 10.22 5.66
C VAL A 81 -3.74 10.95 4.38
N ALA A 82 -3.30 12.21 4.46
CA ALA A 82 -2.87 12.97 3.30
C ALA A 82 -1.71 12.28 2.54
N ALA A 83 -0.72 11.76 3.28
CA ALA A 83 0.40 11.01 2.69
C ALA A 83 -0.09 9.73 1.98
N SER A 84 -0.99 8.98 2.62
CA SER A 84 -1.55 7.74 2.06
C SER A 84 -2.36 7.99 0.79
N VAL A 85 -3.17 9.05 0.75
CA VAL A 85 -3.96 9.42 -0.44
C VAL A 85 -3.07 9.76 -1.63
N ILE A 86 -1.99 10.52 -1.42
CA ILE A 86 -1.05 10.88 -2.49
C ILE A 86 -0.42 9.63 -3.12
N LEU A 87 -0.03 8.65 -2.29
CA LEU A 87 0.53 7.38 -2.78
C LEU A 87 -0.48 6.60 -3.64
N VAL A 88 -1.75 6.57 -3.23
CA VAL A 88 -2.82 5.91 -4.01
C VAL A 88 -3.04 6.62 -5.34
N LEU A 89 -3.08 7.95 -5.36
CA LEU A 89 -3.25 8.73 -6.59
C LEU A 89 -2.10 8.48 -7.58
N ALA A 90 -0.86 8.44 -7.10
CA ALA A 90 0.29 8.09 -7.93
C ALA A 90 0.18 6.66 -8.48
N GLY A 91 -0.26 5.71 -7.66
CA GLY A 91 -0.51 4.32 -8.06
C GLY A 91 -1.56 4.20 -9.16
N ILE A 92 -2.69 4.91 -9.02
CA ILE A 92 -3.76 4.95 -10.01
C ILE A 92 -3.23 5.51 -11.34
N GLY A 93 -2.44 6.60 -11.30
CA GLY A 93 -1.86 7.20 -12.50
C GLY A 93 -0.95 6.22 -13.27
N ILE A 94 -0.05 5.53 -12.56
CA ILE A 94 0.84 4.52 -13.17
C ILE A 94 0.03 3.35 -13.73
N ALA A 95 -0.97 2.87 -12.98
CA ALA A 95 -1.80 1.74 -13.38
C ALA A 95 -2.68 2.06 -14.60
N TYR A 96 -3.21 3.28 -14.68
CA TYR A 96 -3.98 3.76 -15.83
C TYR A 96 -3.12 3.83 -17.09
N TRP A 97 -1.92 4.41 -16.99
CA TRP A 97 -0.98 4.49 -18.10
C TRP A 97 -0.57 3.09 -18.62
N GLY A 98 -0.24 2.16 -17.72
CA GLY A 98 0.10 0.78 -18.11
C GLY A 98 -1.07 0.02 -18.75
N GLY A 99 -2.31 0.30 -18.32
CA GLY A 99 -3.52 -0.29 -18.92
C GLY A 99 -3.85 0.28 -20.30
N GLU A 100 -3.64 1.59 -20.51
CA GLU A 100 -3.84 2.26 -21.80
C GLU A 100 -2.90 1.73 -22.87
N GLU A 101 -1.62 1.54 -22.54
CA GLU A 101 -0.59 0.98 -23.45
C GLU A 101 -0.88 -0.46 -23.91
N THR A 102 -1.63 -1.24 -23.13
CA THR A 102 -1.89 -2.66 -23.45
C THR A 102 -3.24 -2.87 -24.15
N LEU A 103 -4.30 -2.19 -23.70
CA LEU A 103 -5.68 -2.49 -24.07
C LEU A 103 -6.43 -1.28 -24.66
N GLY A 104 -5.79 -0.11 -24.77
CA GLY A 104 -6.47 1.15 -25.14
C GLY A 104 -7.49 1.63 -24.12
N ASN A 105 -7.57 0.98 -22.95
CA ASN A 105 -8.46 1.34 -21.84
C ASN A 105 -7.74 1.16 -20.48
N GLY A 106 -7.38 2.28 -19.86
CA GLY A 106 -6.62 2.31 -18.60
C GLY A 106 -7.38 1.81 -17.37
N ILE A 107 -8.71 1.67 -17.42
CA ILE A 107 -9.52 1.25 -16.27
C ILE A 107 -9.20 -0.20 -15.87
N TYR A 108 -8.94 -1.07 -16.85
CA TYR A 108 -8.54 -2.45 -16.57
C TYR A 108 -7.18 -2.52 -15.86
N GLY A 109 -6.24 -1.65 -16.22
CA GLY A 109 -4.96 -1.52 -15.54
C GLY A 109 -5.11 -1.17 -14.06
N ILE A 110 -6.05 -0.28 -13.70
CA ILE A 110 -6.36 0.06 -12.30
C ILE A 110 -6.93 -1.14 -11.54
N ALA A 111 -7.88 -1.87 -12.14
CA ALA A 111 -8.49 -3.04 -11.51
C ALA A 111 -7.43 -4.13 -11.22
N VAL A 112 -6.56 -4.39 -12.19
CA VAL A 112 -5.49 -5.38 -12.07
C VAL A 112 -4.39 -4.93 -11.09
N ALA A 113 -4.11 -3.62 -11.01
CA ALA A 113 -3.24 -3.06 -9.97
C ALA A 113 -3.79 -3.26 -8.55
N ALA A 114 -5.11 -3.08 -8.36
CA ALA A 114 -5.76 -3.34 -7.07
C ALA A 114 -5.64 -4.81 -6.64
N ILE A 115 -5.79 -5.74 -7.59
CA ILE A 115 -5.54 -7.17 -7.33
C ILE A 115 -4.06 -7.41 -6.97
N GLY A 116 -3.13 -6.76 -7.67
CA GLY A 116 -1.70 -6.82 -7.38
C GLY A 116 -1.34 -6.36 -5.96
N MET A 117 -1.99 -5.30 -5.48
CA MET A 117 -1.84 -4.81 -4.10
C MET A 117 -2.25 -5.86 -3.07
N LEU A 118 -3.27 -6.68 -3.37
CA LEU A 118 -3.80 -7.72 -2.48
C LEU A 118 -3.06 -9.07 -2.60
N ALA A 119 -2.06 -9.19 -3.47
CA ALA A 119 -1.33 -10.44 -3.67
C ALA A 119 -0.60 -10.93 -2.40
N THR A 120 -0.29 -10.04 -1.47
CA THR A 120 0.33 -10.36 -0.17
C THR A 120 -0.65 -10.32 1.00
N THR A 121 -1.95 -10.20 0.76
CA THR A 121 -2.96 -10.06 1.81
C THR A 121 -2.94 -11.21 2.81
N GLY A 122 -2.66 -12.45 2.39
CA GLY A 122 -2.56 -13.59 3.30
C GLY A 122 -1.52 -13.39 4.40
N ALA A 123 -0.35 -12.84 4.05
CA ALA A 123 0.69 -12.52 5.02
C ALA A 123 0.30 -11.32 5.91
N VAL A 124 -0.28 -10.28 5.31
CA VAL A 124 -0.70 -9.06 6.03
C VAL A 124 -1.77 -9.38 7.07
N VAL A 125 -2.80 -10.13 6.70
CA VAL A 125 -3.87 -10.54 7.62
C VAL A 125 -3.35 -11.46 8.72
N SER A 126 -2.35 -12.32 8.40
CA SER A 126 -1.72 -13.18 9.42
C SER A 126 -0.98 -12.36 10.49
N VAL A 127 -0.27 -11.30 10.08
CA VAL A 127 0.41 -10.39 11.02
C VAL A 127 -0.58 -9.52 11.79
N ASP A 128 -1.65 -9.05 11.14
CA ASP A 128 -2.71 -8.27 11.80
C ASP A 128 -3.42 -9.08 12.89
N ALA A 129 -3.64 -10.38 12.65
CA ALA A 129 -4.22 -11.29 13.63
C ALA A 129 -3.30 -11.56 14.84
N TYR A 130 -1.98 -11.36 14.70
CA TYR A 130 -1.03 -11.58 15.81
C TYR A 130 -1.24 -10.58 16.94
N GLY A 131 -1.60 -9.32 16.65
CA GLY A 131 -1.76 -8.26 17.66
C GLY A 131 -2.78 -8.62 18.74
N PRO A 132 -4.07 -8.83 18.42
CA PRO A 132 -5.08 -9.19 19.40
C PRO A 132 -4.83 -10.49 20.16
N ILE A 133 -4.02 -11.40 19.60
CA ILE A 133 -3.62 -12.64 20.27
C ILE A 133 -2.52 -12.35 21.29
N ALA A 134 -1.50 -11.58 20.92
CA ALA A 134 -0.41 -11.20 21.81
C ALA A 134 -0.91 -10.37 23.00
N ASP A 135 -1.79 -9.39 22.75
CA ASP A 135 -2.35 -8.51 23.80
C ASP A 135 -3.06 -9.31 24.90
N LYS A 136 -3.75 -10.41 24.53
CA LYS A 136 -4.47 -11.28 25.48
C LYS A 136 -3.58 -12.22 26.28
N LEU A 137 -2.33 -12.43 25.85
CA LEU A 137 -1.39 -13.28 26.56
C LEU A 137 -0.60 -12.50 27.63
N GLU A 138 -0.58 -11.17 27.52
CA GLU A 138 0.05 -10.27 28.49
C GLU A 138 -0.92 -9.81 29.60
N GLU A 139 -2.23 -10.03 29.42
CA GLU A 139 -3.30 -9.78 30.40
C GLU A 139 -3.57 -11.00 31.28
#